data_AF-A0A7W1S731-F1
#
_entry.id   AF-A0A7W1S731-F1
#
_cell.length_a   1.000
_cell.length_b   1.000
_cell.length_c   1.000
_cell.angle_alpha   90.00
_cell.angle_beta   90.00
_cell.angle_gamma   90.00
#
_symmetry.space_group_name_H-M   'P 1'
#
loop_
_entity.id
_entity.type
_entity.pdbx_description
1 polymer ?
#
loop_
_entity_poly.entity_id
_entity_poly.type
_entity_poly.pdbx_seq_one_letter_code
_entity_poly.pdbx_strand_id
1 'polypeptide(L)'
;MKTSFKLILGLIFGIFLLGIITLKSSEVVLAIPLAAYLFAAILRRPEALNLSITREIYPEFAPQGAPLTVKVTVLNKGSLIDELVVEDVLPSGITKIDGKSSTITVLEAHGTVELTYTIEAQRGEYKGYGVLVHASDFLSFFELSFVYRTAPHLVIHPHYPKLDRIKIRPPQTRGFAGPIPARQGGTGVDFWGVREYQTGDSQRQINWRLAARSSQDLYVNIFEQERVADIGLIVDARLRANIVTGSDSLFEHSVHAAAALAENFLDDGNRVSLLIYGSGMSRVLSGYGKMQRDRILRELSKATLSINYALGSLEHLPTRLFPAKSQIVLISSLLPEDIPVIINMRAHGYAVIVISPDPIAYEYALAQDISGTAYRIARAERSFILSQLRQSGVQTVDWPVDQPFELIVRETLTRLPLLSHDQRGQMR
;
A
#
# COMPACT_ATOMS: atom_id res chain seq x y z
N MET A 1 43.82 -8.27 2.78
CA MET A 1 44.95 -8.99 3.39
C MET A 1 45.15 -8.43 4.79
N LYS A 2 44.82 -9.20 5.84
CA LYS A 2 44.84 -8.72 7.23
C LYS A 2 46.25 -8.52 7.79
N THR A 3 46.36 -7.76 8.88
CA THR A 3 47.58 -7.59 9.68
C THR A 3 48.14 -8.93 10.18
N SER A 4 47.27 -9.89 10.51
CA SER A 4 47.66 -11.24 10.94
C SER A 4 48.50 -12.00 9.91
N PHE A 5 48.18 -11.87 8.62
CA PHE A 5 48.98 -12.48 7.55
C PHE A 5 50.39 -11.87 7.50
N LYS A 6 50.50 -10.53 7.62
CA LYS A 6 51.80 -9.83 7.64
C LYS A 6 52.63 -10.19 8.87
N LEU A 7 51.99 -10.37 10.03
CA LEU A 7 52.65 -10.78 11.27
C LEU A 7 53.22 -12.19 11.17
N ILE A 8 52.46 -13.14 10.62
CA ILE A 8 52.94 -14.51 10.42
C ILE A 8 54.05 -14.55 9.38
N LEU A 9 53.91 -13.80 8.28
CA LEU A 9 54.98 -13.67 7.29
C LEU A 9 56.25 -13.06 7.91
N GLY A 10 56.10 -12.05 8.76
CA GLY A 10 57.20 -11.43 9.51
C GLY A 10 57.84 -12.40 10.52
N LEU A 11 57.05 -13.22 11.20
CA LEU A 11 57.54 -14.26 12.11
C LEU A 11 58.33 -15.33 11.36
N ILE A 12 57.83 -15.80 10.21
CA ILE A 12 58.54 -16.73 9.32
C ILE A 12 59.88 -16.13 8.91
N PHE A 13 59.87 -14.88 8.44
CA PHE A 13 61.09 -14.18 8.05
C PHE A 13 62.07 -14.00 9.21
N GLY A 14 61.58 -13.65 10.40
CA GLY A 14 62.40 -13.49 11.61
C GLY A 14 63.05 -14.79 12.08
N ILE A 15 62.31 -15.91 12.10
CA ILE A 15 62.84 -17.25 12.44
C ILE A 15 63.88 -17.67 11.40
N PHE A 16 63.60 -17.43 10.12
CA PHE A 16 64.52 -17.75 9.03
C PHE A 16 65.82 -16.94 9.12
N LEU A 17 65.72 -15.63 9.37
CA LEU A 17 66.88 -14.75 9.54
C LEU A 17 67.70 -15.13 10.78
N LEU A 18 67.05 -15.45 11.90
CA LEU A 18 67.72 -15.91 13.11
C LEU A 18 68.52 -17.19 12.85
N GLY A 19 67.92 -18.17 12.18
CA GLY A 19 68.60 -19.43 11.83
C GLY A 19 69.81 -19.24 10.91
N ILE A 20 69.78 -18.24 10.02
CA ILE A 20 70.94 -17.85 9.20
C ILE A 20 72.02 -17.21 10.06
N ILE A 21 71.66 -16.29 10.96
CA ILE A 21 72.61 -15.59 11.85
C ILE A 21 73.29 -16.57 12.81
N THR A 22 72.54 -17.52 13.36
CA THR A 22 73.06 -18.53 14.30
C THR A 22 73.75 -19.71 13.61
N LEU A 23 73.66 -19.81 12.28
CA LEU A 23 74.17 -20.93 11.47
C LEU A 23 73.61 -22.31 11.90
N LYS A 24 72.44 -22.34 12.55
CA LYS A 24 71.80 -23.58 13.03
C LYS A 24 70.63 -23.97 12.13
N SER A 25 70.77 -25.10 11.45
CA SER A 25 69.70 -25.66 10.62
C SER A 25 68.43 -26.00 11.40
N SER A 26 68.54 -26.33 12.70
CA SER A 26 67.40 -26.63 13.57
C SER A 26 66.43 -25.45 13.73
N GLU A 27 66.92 -24.21 13.67
CA GLU A 27 66.09 -23.02 13.83
C GLU A 27 65.32 -22.70 12.55
N VAL A 28 65.91 -22.97 11.37
CA VAL A 28 65.24 -22.85 10.08
C VAL A 28 64.08 -23.86 9.94
N VAL A 29 64.25 -25.07 10.50
CA VAL A 29 63.20 -26.11 10.48
C VAL A 29 61.93 -25.64 11.22
N LEU A 30 62.03 -24.77 12.22
CA LEU A 30 60.86 -24.21 12.92
C LEU A 30 59.99 -23.31 12.05
N ALA A 31 60.52 -22.77 10.95
CA ALA A 31 59.75 -21.97 9.99
C ALA A 31 58.90 -22.85 9.04
N ILE A 32 59.23 -24.14 8.87
CA ILE A 32 58.58 -25.03 7.90
C ILE A 32 57.08 -25.20 8.18
N PRO A 33 56.61 -25.49 9.42
CA PRO A 33 55.18 -25.62 9.69
C PRO A 33 54.40 -24.33 9.41
N LEU A 34 54.98 -23.17 9.74
CA LEU A 34 54.37 -21.86 9.49
C LEU A 34 54.32 -21.54 7.99
N ALA A 35 55.37 -21.89 7.24
CA ALA A 35 55.42 -21.72 5.79
C ALA A 35 54.43 -22.66 5.07
N ALA A 36 54.37 -23.94 5.47
CA ALA A 36 53.40 -24.90 4.95
C ALA A 36 51.96 -24.46 5.25
N TYR A 37 51.73 -23.91 6.42
CA TYR A 37 50.46 -23.34 6.85
C TYR A 37 50.05 -22.11 6.01
N LEU A 38 50.96 -21.16 5.80
CA LEU A 38 50.72 -19.99 4.95
C LEU A 38 50.50 -20.38 3.47
N PHE A 39 51.22 -21.40 3.00
CA PHE A 39 51.05 -21.93 1.65
C PHE A 39 49.67 -22.59 1.47
N ALA A 40 49.19 -23.36 2.45
CA ALA A 40 47.83 -23.92 2.42
C ALA A 40 46.76 -22.83 2.38
N ALA A 41 46.95 -21.73 3.12
CA ALA A 41 46.04 -20.58 3.10
C ALA A 41 45.99 -19.88 1.73
N ILE A 42 47.13 -19.75 1.06
CA ILE A 42 47.21 -19.16 -0.30
C ILE A 42 46.50 -20.06 -1.32
N LEU A 43 46.68 -21.39 -1.23
CA LEU A 43 46.04 -22.34 -2.14
C LEU A 43 44.51 -22.38 -1.99
N ARG A 44 43.98 -22.14 -0.79
CA ARG A 44 42.54 -22.12 -0.48
C ARG A 44 41.92 -20.72 -0.47
N ARG A 45 42.65 -19.74 -0.98
CA ARG A 45 42.17 -18.36 -1.04
C ARG A 45 40.90 -18.28 -1.90
N PRO A 46 39.85 -17.59 -1.45
CA PRO A 46 38.72 -17.27 -2.32
C PRO A 46 39.16 -16.24 -3.38
N GLU A 47 39.32 -16.68 -4.63
CA GLU A 47 39.70 -15.81 -5.76
C GLU A 47 38.50 -15.13 -6.41
N ALA A 48 37.40 -15.88 -6.61
CA ALA A 48 36.16 -15.38 -7.18
C ALA A 48 34.95 -16.09 -6.58
N LEU A 49 33.94 -15.32 -6.17
CA LEU A 49 32.65 -15.87 -5.74
C LEU A 49 31.74 -16.07 -6.97
N ASN A 50 31.76 -17.27 -7.52
CA ASN A 50 30.79 -17.67 -8.55
C ASN A 50 29.55 -18.26 -7.88
N LEU A 51 28.72 -17.40 -7.29
CA LEU A 51 27.51 -17.80 -6.59
C LEU A 51 26.27 -17.46 -7.40
N SER A 52 25.29 -18.35 -7.39
CA SER A 52 23.96 -18.13 -7.95
C SER A 52 22.96 -18.04 -6.80
N ILE A 53 22.37 -16.86 -6.61
CA ILE A 53 21.48 -16.60 -5.48
C ILE A 53 20.07 -16.39 -6.00
N THR A 54 19.13 -17.14 -5.44
CA THR A 54 17.69 -17.00 -5.73
C THR A 54 16.96 -16.66 -4.44
N ARG A 55 15.96 -15.78 -4.56
CA ARG A 55 15.10 -15.38 -3.45
C ARG A 55 13.66 -15.55 -3.86
N GLU A 56 12.90 -16.24 -3.03
CA GLU A 56 11.48 -16.43 -3.18
C GLU A 56 10.78 -15.90 -1.93
N ILE A 57 9.66 -15.20 -2.13
CA ILE A 57 8.84 -14.64 -1.04
C ILE A 57 7.43 -15.17 -1.24
N TYR A 58 6.87 -15.78 -0.21
CA TYR A 58 5.55 -16.39 -0.26
C TYR A 58 4.65 -15.92 0.90
N PRO A 59 3.39 -15.57 0.61
CA PRO A 59 2.80 -15.36 -0.72
C PRO A 59 3.38 -14.12 -1.46
N GLU A 60 3.23 -14.08 -2.80
CA GLU A 60 3.69 -12.95 -3.64
C GLU A 60 2.95 -11.64 -3.32
N PHE A 61 1.69 -11.76 -2.88
CA PHE A 61 0.85 -10.66 -2.42
C PHE A 61 0.36 -10.96 -1.01
N ALA A 62 0.51 -10.00 -0.11
CA ALA A 62 0.00 -10.09 1.25
C ALA A 62 -0.65 -8.78 1.69
N PRO A 63 -1.68 -8.87 2.56
CA PRO A 63 -2.15 -7.71 3.28
C PRO A 63 -1.09 -7.24 4.28
N GLN A 64 -1.10 -5.94 4.58
CA GLN A 64 -0.27 -5.35 5.63
C GLN A 64 -0.40 -6.11 6.96
N GLY A 65 0.74 -6.38 7.61
CA GLY A 65 0.83 -7.09 8.88
C GLY A 65 0.72 -8.63 8.79
N ALA A 66 0.49 -9.20 7.60
CA ALA A 66 0.54 -10.65 7.46
C ALA A 66 1.99 -11.17 7.41
N PRO A 67 2.31 -12.28 8.09
CA PRO A 67 3.64 -12.88 8.04
C PRO A 67 3.92 -13.44 6.65
N LEU A 68 5.11 -13.13 6.13
CA LEU A 68 5.61 -13.59 4.84
C LEU A 68 6.82 -14.48 5.05
N THR A 69 6.90 -15.59 4.32
CA THR A 69 8.07 -16.48 4.36
C THR A 69 9.04 -16.10 3.25
N VAL A 70 10.29 -15.84 3.62
CA VAL A 70 11.39 -15.61 2.67
C VAL A 70 12.28 -16.84 2.65
N LYS A 71 12.51 -17.36 1.44
CA LYS A 71 13.48 -18.42 1.18
C LYS A 71 14.61 -17.86 0.30
N VAL A 72 15.84 -17.92 0.79
CA VAL A 72 17.04 -17.58 0.03
C VAL A 72 17.86 -18.83 -0.20
N THR A 73 18.15 -19.14 -1.45
CA THR A 73 18.95 -20.29 -1.84
C THR A 73 20.23 -19.79 -2.51
N VAL A 74 21.38 -20.15 -1.95
CA VAL A 74 22.71 -19.81 -2.47
C VAL A 74 23.37 -21.07 -2.99
N LEU A 75 23.63 -21.11 -4.30
CA LEU A 75 24.30 -22.21 -5.00
C LEU A 75 25.73 -21.81 -5.35
N ASN A 76 26.71 -22.64 -4.98
CA ASN A 76 28.10 -22.46 -5.36
C ASN A 76 28.40 -23.05 -6.74
N LYS A 77 28.71 -22.20 -7.73
CA LYS A 77 29.16 -22.63 -9.07
C LYS A 77 30.69 -22.63 -9.23
N GLY A 78 31.42 -22.31 -8.16
CA GLY A 78 32.88 -22.28 -8.12
C GLY A 78 33.49 -23.44 -7.34
N SER A 79 34.69 -23.21 -6.83
CA SER A 79 35.42 -24.13 -5.95
C SER A 79 34.87 -24.10 -4.52
N LEU A 80 35.32 -25.04 -3.69
CA LEU A 80 35.08 -25.06 -2.24
C LEU A 80 35.34 -23.69 -1.60
N ILE A 81 34.45 -23.30 -0.69
CA ILE A 81 34.60 -22.13 0.17
C ILE A 81 34.68 -22.62 1.62
N ASP A 82 35.83 -22.43 2.26
CA ASP A 82 36.10 -22.91 3.62
C ASP A 82 35.17 -22.26 4.65
N GLU A 83 34.94 -20.96 4.56
CA GLU A 83 34.00 -20.24 5.42
C GLU A 83 33.20 -19.23 4.60
N LEU A 84 31.88 -19.41 4.59
CA LEU A 84 30.92 -18.57 3.92
C LEU A 84 29.91 -18.03 4.94
N VAL A 85 29.94 -16.72 5.14
CA VAL A 85 28.90 -15.97 5.84
C VAL A 85 27.92 -15.46 4.81
N VAL A 86 26.67 -15.87 4.94
CA VAL A 86 25.56 -15.37 4.13
C VAL A 86 24.62 -14.60 5.05
N GLU A 87 24.35 -13.36 4.71
CA GLU A 87 23.40 -12.51 5.42
C GLU A 87 22.43 -11.89 4.42
N ASP A 88 21.14 -12.11 4.65
CA ASP A 88 20.10 -11.46 3.87
C ASP A 88 19.82 -10.04 4.41
N VAL A 89 20.07 -9.04 3.55
CA VAL A 89 19.85 -7.63 3.85
C VAL A 89 18.47 -7.22 3.38
N LEU A 90 17.61 -6.92 4.35
CA LEU A 90 16.24 -6.45 4.12
C LEU A 90 16.18 -4.92 3.93
N PRO A 91 15.31 -4.41 3.04
CA PRO A 91 15.06 -2.99 2.91
C PRO A 91 14.35 -2.43 4.15
N SER A 92 14.43 -1.11 4.33
CA SER A 92 13.76 -0.40 5.44
C SER A 92 12.25 -0.61 5.40
N GLY A 93 11.63 -0.78 6.57
CA GLY A 93 10.18 -1.00 6.70
C GLY A 93 9.76 -2.47 6.63
N ILE A 94 10.73 -3.39 6.56
CA ILE A 94 10.54 -4.83 6.77
C ILE A 94 11.22 -5.22 8.07
N THR A 95 10.49 -5.94 8.92
CA THR A 95 10.98 -6.45 10.19
C THR A 95 11.01 -7.97 10.14
N LYS A 96 12.13 -8.58 10.53
CA LYS A 96 12.19 -10.03 10.71
C LYS A 96 11.48 -10.40 12.01
N ILE A 97 10.55 -11.35 11.95
CA ILE A 97 9.84 -11.87 13.12
C ILE A 97 10.54 -13.12 13.67
N ASP A 98 10.84 -14.08 12.79
CA ASP A 98 11.34 -15.41 13.19
C ASP A 98 12.27 -16.01 12.13
N GLY A 99 13.08 -16.99 12.51
CA GLY A 99 13.99 -17.73 11.63
C GLY A 99 15.37 -17.10 11.43
N LYS A 100 16.19 -17.79 10.62
CA LYS A 100 17.59 -17.43 10.38
C LYS A 100 17.73 -16.66 9.07
N SER A 101 18.00 -15.37 9.18
CA SER A 101 18.34 -14.48 8.05
C SER A 101 19.83 -14.45 7.74
N SER A 102 20.65 -15.10 8.56
CA SER A 102 22.08 -15.26 8.34
C SER A 102 22.56 -16.65 8.77
N THR A 103 23.62 -17.11 8.12
CA THR A 103 24.27 -18.37 8.43
C THR A 103 25.77 -18.29 8.13
N ILE A 104 26.54 -19.15 8.81
CA ILE A 104 27.96 -19.35 8.58
C ILE A 104 28.13 -20.84 8.27
N THR A 105 28.73 -21.17 7.13
CA THR A 105 28.89 -22.56 6.71
C THR A 105 30.09 -22.77 5.80
N VAL A 106 30.52 -24.01 5.67
CA VAL A 106 31.44 -24.44 4.60
C VAL A 106 30.58 -24.76 3.37
N LEU A 107 30.93 -24.20 2.20
CA LEU A 107 30.15 -24.44 0.99
C LEU A 107 30.99 -25.17 -0.05
N GLU A 108 30.72 -26.46 -0.19
CA GLU A 108 31.34 -27.34 -1.20
C GLU A 108 31.14 -26.82 -2.63
N ALA A 109 31.99 -27.27 -3.55
CA ALA A 109 31.78 -27.04 -4.98
C ALA A 109 30.42 -27.65 -5.39
N HIS A 110 29.56 -26.86 -6.04
CA HIS A 110 28.19 -27.26 -6.39
C HIS A 110 27.26 -27.51 -5.19
N GLY A 111 27.70 -27.17 -3.97
CA GLY A 111 26.87 -27.18 -2.78
C GLY A 111 25.84 -26.05 -2.75
N THR A 112 24.79 -26.26 -1.97
CA THR A 112 23.70 -25.30 -1.78
C THR A 112 23.49 -25.05 -0.28
N VAL A 113 23.25 -23.80 0.08
CA VAL A 113 22.79 -23.41 1.43
C VAL A 113 21.48 -22.65 1.31
N GLU A 114 20.55 -22.94 2.23
CA GLU A 114 19.23 -22.31 2.28
C GLU A 114 19.05 -21.54 3.59
N LEU A 115 18.50 -20.32 3.47
CA LEU A 115 18.00 -19.52 4.58
C LEU A 115 16.48 -19.47 4.46
N THR A 116 15.78 -19.73 5.57
CA THR A 116 14.32 -19.59 5.64
C THR A 116 13.97 -18.83 6.90
N TYR A 117 13.20 -17.76 6.73
CA TYR A 117 12.81 -16.88 7.83
C TYR A 117 11.52 -16.15 7.49
N THR A 118 10.87 -15.59 8.52
CA THR A 118 9.58 -14.91 8.41
C THR A 118 9.75 -13.42 8.63
N ILE A 119 9.12 -12.62 7.77
CA ILE A 119 9.11 -11.16 7.84
C ILE A 119 7.69 -10.61 8.00
N GLU A 120 7.61 -9.42 8.58
CA GLU A 120 6.46 -8.53 8.55
C GLU A 120 6.85 -7.26 7.79
N ALA A 121 5.90 -6.70 7.04
CA ALA A 121 6.12 -5.48 6.31
C ALA A 121 4.90 -4.57 6.39
N GLN A 122 5.17 -3.27 6.45
CA GLN A 122 4.14 -2.24 6.30
C GLN A 122 3.68 -2.17 4.83
N ARG A 123 2.60 -1.44 4.52
CA ARG A 123 2.23 -1.25 3.11
C ARG A 123 3.38 -0.55 2.37
N GLY A 124 3.68 -1.00 1.16
CA GLY A 124 4.85 -0.50 0.45
C GLY A 124 5.20 -1.29 -0.80
N GLU A 125 5.95 -0.66 -1.68
CA GLU A 125 6.71 -1.33 -2.75
C GLU A 125 8.17 -1.44 -2.30
N TYR A 126 8.61 -2.66 -2.03
CA TYR A 126 9.96 -2.93 -1.52
C TYR A 126 10.87 -3.39 -2.65
N LYS A 127 11.99 -2.68 -2.78
CA LYS A 127 13.06 -2.91 -3.77
C LYS A 127 14.40 -2.94 -3.06
N GLY A 128 15.43 -3.37 -3.77
CA GLY A 128 16.81 -3.27 -3.29
C GLY A 128 17.23 -4.39 -2.34
N TYR A 129 16.55 -5.54 -2.43
CA TYR A 129 16.94 -6.75 -1.74
C TYR A 129 18.36 -7.19 -2.11
N GLY A 130 19.20 -7.39 -1.09
CA GLY A 130 20.59 -7.81 -1.25
C GLY A 130 20.90 -9.00 -0.37
N VAL A 131 21.78 -9.88 -0.84
CA VAL A 131 22.41 -10.89 0.01
C VAL A 131 23.87 -10.51 0.13
N LEU A 132 24.27 -10.12 1.33
CA LEU A 132 25.66 -9.90 1.68
C LEU A 132 26.31 -11.26 1.86
N VAL A 133 27.36 -11.48 1.09
CA VAL A 133 28.17 -12.68 1.18
C VAL A 133 29.57 -12.26 1.56
N HIS A 134 30.09 -12.81 2.65
CA HIS A 134 31.48 -12.70 3.05
C HIS A 134 32.08 -14.10 3.03
N ALA A 135 33.18 -14.27 2.30
CA ALA A 135 33.89 -15.52 2.21
C ALA A 135 35.32 -15.33 2.72
N SER A 136 35.78 -16.30 3.50
CA SER A 136 37.15 -16.36 3.98
C SER A 136 37.75 -17.74 3.81
N ASP A 137 39.09 -17.78 3.79
CA ASP A 137 39.82 -19.02 4.05
C ASP A 137 39.59 -19.45 5.51
N PHE A 138 39.86 -20.73 5.83
CA PHE A 138 39.69 -21.28 7.20
C PHE A 138 40.49 -20.55 8.30
N LEU A 139 41.35 -19.60 7.92
CA LEU A 139 42.24 -18.81 8.78
C LEU A 139 41.94 -17.31 8.77
N SER A 140 40.97 -16.88 7.97
CA SER A 140 40.57 -15.48 7.80
C SER A 140 41.72 -14.53 7.42
N PHE A 141 42.75 -15.00 6.70
CA PHE A 141 43.81 -14.14 6.14
C PHE A 141 43.35 -13.42 4.88
N PHE A 142 42.52 -14.10 4.09
CA PHE A 142 41.96 -13.62 2.86
C PHE A 142 40.45 -13.57 2.99
N GLU A 143 39.89 -12.41 2.65
CA GLU A 143 38.45 -12.17 2.73
C GLU A 143 37.98 -11.53 1.44
N LEU A 144 36.77 -11.88 1.04
CA LEU A 144 36.11 -11.37 -0.13
C LEU A 144 34.63 -11.15 0.20
N SER A 145 34.18 -9.92 0.03
CA SER A 145 32.79 -9.55 0.34
C SER A 145 32.10 -9.00 -0.90
N PHE A 146 30.90 -9.50 -1.18
CA PHE A 146 30.07 -9.03 -2.27
C PHE A 146 28.61 -8.95 -1.84
N VAL A 147 27.90 -7.95 -2.37
CA VAL A 147 26.44 -7.84 -2.22
C VAL A 147 25.78 -8.27 -3.52
N TYR A 148 25.10 -9.40 -3.50
CA TYR A 148 24.32 -9.88 -4.64
C TYR A 148 22.93 -9.26 -4.60
N ARG A 149 22.60 -8.44 -5.59
CA ARG A 149 21.26 -7.88 -5.74
C ARG A 149 20.32 -8.95 -6.27
N THR A 150 19.21 -9.17 -5.58
CA THR A 150 18.17 -10.13 -5.99
C THR A 150 16.93 -9.37 -6.47
N ALA A 151 16.20 -9.97 -7.40
CA ALA A 151 15.13 -9.30 -8.14
C ALA A 151 13.68 -9.50 -7.65
N PRO A 152 13.35 -9.97 -6.42
CA PRO A 152 11.95 -9.97 -6.04
C PRO A 152 11.49 -8.53 -5.79
N HIS A 153 10.33 -8.22 -6.36
CA HIS A 153 9.57 -7.02 -6.08
C HIS A 153 8.44 -7.45 -5.14
N LEU A 154 8.47 -6.97 -3.90
CA LEU A 154 7.39 -7.23 -2.95
C LEU A 154 6.45 -6.02 -2.90
N VAL A 155 5.15 -6.26 -3.09
CA VAL A 155 4.12 -5.24 -2.91
C VAL A 155 3.21 -5.67 -1.77
N ILE A 156 3.17 -4.85 -0.73
CA ILE A 156 2.24 -5.02 0.38
C ILE A 156 1.09 -4.05 0.19
N HIS A 157 -0.10 -4.60 0.01
CA HIS A 157 -1.31 -3.79 -0.14
C HIS A 157 -1.74 -3.23 1.22
N PRO A 158 -2.34 -2.02 1.22
CA PRO A 158 -2.94 -1.48 2.43
C PRO A 158 -3.96 -2.46 3.00
N HIS A 159 -3.99 -2.59 4.32
CA HIS A 159 -5.11 -3.22 4.99
C HIS A 159 -6.39 -2.42 4.73
N TYR A 160 -7.52 -3.11 4.56
CA TYR A 160 -8.82 -2.47 4.45
C TYR A 160 -9.89 -3.29 5.17
N PRO A 161 -10.73 -2.65 6.02
CA PRO A 161 -11.91 -3.30 6.56
C PRO A 161 -12.97 -3.52 5.47
N LYS A 162 -13.77 -4.58 5.62
CA LYS A 162 -14.95 -4.78 4.77
C LYS A 162 -16.04 -3.79 5.18
N LEU A 163 -16.56 -3.05 4.21
CA LEU A 163 -17.65 -2.09 4.41
C LEU A 163 -18.98 -2.68 3.95
N ASP A 164 -20.05 -2.36 4.68
CA ASP A 164 -21.42 -2.54 4.19
C ASP A 164 -21.66 -1.66 2.94
N ARG A 165 -22.65 -2.01 2.12
CA ARG A 165 -23.00 -1.25 0.91
C ARG A 165 -23.26 0.23 1.23
N ILE A 166 -22.47 1.14 0.64
CA ILE A 166 -22.60 2.57 0.87
C ILE A 166 -23.58 3.17 -0.15
N LYS A 167 -24.66 3.77 0.34
CA LYS A 167 -25.63 4.46 -0.51
C LYS A 167 -25.06 5.79 -1.00
N ILE A 168 -24.63 5.84 -2.26
CA ILE A 168 -24.24 7.08 -2.94
C ILE A 168 -25.35 7.58 -3.87
N ARG A 169 -25.35 8.90 -4.13
CA ARG A 169 -26.28 9.54 -5.08
C ARG A 169 -25.51 10.40 -6.08
N PRO A 170 -24.83 9.78 -7.04
CA PRO A 170 -24.14 10.53 -8.07
C PRO A 170 -25.15 11.38 -8.88
N PRO A 171 -24.82 12.64 -9.24
CA PRO A 171 -25.71 13.52 -10.02
C PRO A 171 -26.00 12.97 -11.42
N GLN A 172 -25.11 12.14 -11.95
CA GLN A 172 -25.33 11.36 -13.16
C GLN A 172 -24.97 9.90 -12.96
N THR A 173 -25.78 9.05 -13.55
CA THR A 173 -25.57 7.60 -13.63
C THR A 173 -25.60 7.22 -15.10
N ARG A 174 -24.66 6.40 -15.55
CA ARG A 174 -24.63 5.97 -16.94
C ARG A 174 -25.56 4.77 -17.13
N GLY A 175 -26.46 4.87 -18.10
CA GLY A 175 -27.07 3.67 -18.69
C GLY A 175 -26.01 2.90 -19.48
N PHE A 176 -26.11 1.58 -19.51
CA PHE A 176 -25.29 0.74 -20.37
C PHE A 176 -25.35 1.26 -21.83
N ALA A 177 -24.21 1.63 -22.41
CA ALA A 177 -24.14 2.06 -23.82
C ALA A 177 -23.00 1.31 -24.51
N GLY A 178 -23.34 0.24 -25.23
CA GLY A 178 -22.44 -0.51 -26.09
C GLY A 178 -23.21 -1.14 -27.27
N PRO A 179 -22.59 -1.27 -28.45
CA PRO A 179 -23.23 -1.81 -29.67
C PRO A 179 -23.43 -3.33 -29.64
N ILE A 180 -22.93 -4.01 -28.61
CA ILE A 180 -23.16 -5.43 -28.37
C ILE A 180 -24.13 -5.50 -27.18
N PRO A 181 -25.39 -5.92 -27.37
CA PRO A 181 -26.29 -6.12 -26.25
C PRO A 181 -25.68 -7.18 -25.33
N ALA A 182 -25.66 -6.90 -24.04
CA ALA A 182 -25.61 -7.97 -23.06
C ALA A 182 -26.73 -8.94 -23.44
N ARG A 183 -26.43 -10.23 -23.59
CA ARG A 183 -27.44 -11.28 -23.82
C ARG A 183 -28.38 -11.49 -22.62
N GLN A 184 -28.49 -10.51 -21.74
CA GLN A 184 -29.44 -10.41 -20.64
C GLN A 184 -29.82 -8.93 -20.46
N GLY A 185 -31.11 -8.64 -20.61
CA GLY A 185 -31.70 -7.44 -20.06
C GLY A 185 -31.66 -7.54 -18.53
N GLY A 186 -31.04 -6.58 -17.87
CA GLY A 186 -30.91 -6.58 -16.41
C GLY A 186 -32.27 -6.43 -15.71
N THR A 187 -32.56 -7.37 -14.82
CA THR A 187 -33.55 -7.25 -13.74
C THR A 187 -32.88 -6.53 -12.58
N GLY A 188 -33.33 -5.33 -12.21
CA GLY A 188 -32.93 -4.74 -10.93
C GLY A 188 -33.32 -5.64 -9.75
N VAL A 189 -32.57 -5.56 -8.65
CA VAL A 189 -32.78 -6.43 -7.47
C VAL A 189 -33.84 -5.87 -6.52
N ASP A 190 -33.98 -4.54 -6.47
CA ASP A 190 -34.92 -3.84 -5.60
C ASP A 190 -36.16 -3.36 -6.38
N PHE A 191 -37.34 -3.70 -5.86
CA PHE A 191 -38.63 -3.25 -6.40
C PHE A 191 -38.74 -1.73 -6.26
N TRP A 192 -38.83 -1.02 -7.38
CA TRP A 192 -38.99 0.43 -7.41
C TRP A 192 -40.46 0.84 -7.34
N GLY A 193 -41.33 0.11 -8.04
CA GLY A 193 -42.75 0.42 -8.11
C GLY A 193 -43.45 -0.34 -9.22
N VAL A 194 -44.66 0.10 -9.56
CA VAL A 194 -45.45 -0.43 -10.65
C VAL A 194 -45.79 0.66 -11.64
N ARG A 195 -45.86 0.33 -12.93
CA ARG A 195 -46.49 1.16 -13.94
C ARG A 195 -47.45 0.35 -14.78
N GLU A 196 -48.30 1.05 -15.51
CA GLU A 196 -49.16 0.46 -16.52
C GLU A 196 -48.34 -0.24 -17.61
N TYR A 197 -48.80 -1.41 -18.01
CA TYR A 197 -48.23 -2.24 -19.06
C TYR A 197 -48.32 -1.50 -20.40
N GLN A 198 -47.23 -1.50 -21.15
CA GLN A 198 -47.20 -1.01 -22.52
C GLN A 198 -46.89 -2.14 -23.49
N THR A 199 -47.41 -2.03 -24.70
CA THR A 199 -47.15 -2.99 -25.77
C THR A 199 -45.65 -3.08 -26.06
N GLY A 200 -45.04 -4.21 -25.72
CA GLY A 200 -43.59 -4.44 -25.82
C GLY A 200 -42.93 -4.87 -24.50
N ASP A 201 -43.62 -4.71 -23.37
CA ASP A 201 -43.13 -5.14 -22.07
C ASP A 201 -43.10 -6.67 -21.93
N SER A 202 -42.11 -7.18 -21.20
CA SER A 202 -41.97 -8.61 -20.95
C SER A 202 -43.08 -9.13 -20.04
N GLN A 203 -43.78 -10.19 -20.47
CA GLN A 203 -44.83 -10.83 -19.67
C GLN A 203 -44.32 -11.36 -18.31
N ARG A 204 -43.02 -11.64 -18.18
CA ARG A 204 -42.39 -12.06 -16.92
C ARG A 204 -42.34 -10.95 -15.86
N GLN A 205 -42.47 -9.69 -16.28
CA GLN A 205 -42.45 -8.53 -15.38
C GLN A 205 -43.85 -8.09 -14.95
N ILE A 206 -44.92 -8.74 -15.44
CA ILE A 206 -46.29 -8.42 -15.04
C ILE A 206 -46.49 -8.73 -13.56
N ASN A 207 -46.99 -7.74 -12.81
CA ASN A 207 -47.40 -7.94 -11.43
C ASN A 207 -48.80 -8.58 -11.39
N TRP A 208 -48.84 -9.91 -11.49
CA TRP A 208 -50.10 -10.67 -11.50
C TRP A 208 -50.96 -10.45 -10.25
N ARG A 209 -50.34 -10.13 -9.11
CA ARG A 209 -51.07 -9.85 -7.86
C ARG A 209 -51.83 -8.52 -7.92
N LEU A 210 -51.26 -7.51 -8.56
CA LEU A 210 -51.91 -6.22 -8.77
C LEU A 210 -52.93 -6.29 -9.92
N ALA A 211 -52.57 -6.97 -11.01
CA ALA A 211 -53.46 -7.18 -12.16
C ALA A 211 -54.71 -8.00 -11.79
N ALA A 212 -54.64 -8.94 -10.84
CA ALA A 212 -55.81 -9.66 -10.37
C ALA A 212 -56.83 -8.80 -9.58
N ARG A 213 -56.44 -7.59 -9.16
CA ARG A 213 -57.29 -6.65 -8.41
C ARG A 213 -57.77 -5.46 -9.23
N SER A 214 -57.20 -5.23 -10.41
CA SER A 214 -57.61 -4.18 -11.34
C SER A 214 -58.32 -4.83 -12.54
N SER A 215 -59.54 -4.42 -12.84
CA SER A 215 -60.37 -5.05 -13.87
C SER A 215 -60.08 -4.58 -15.30
N GLN A 216 -59.30 -3.51 -15.47
CA GLN A 216 -59.06 -2.88 -16.78
C GLN A 216 -57.58 -2.78 -17.16
N ASP A 217 -56.67 -2.66 -16.19
CA ASP A 217 -55.28 -2.32 -16.47
C ASP A 217 -54.30 -3.40 -16.00
N LEU A 218 -53.36 -3.75 -16.87
CA LEU A 218 -52.21 -4.59 -16.53
C LEU A 218 -51.08 -3.70 -16.00
N TYR A 219 -50.39 -4.16 -14.96
CA TYR A 219 -49.25 -3.46 -14.38
C TYR A 219 -47.99 -4.31 -14.46
N VAL A 220 -46.85 -3.67 -14.70
CA VAL A 220 -45.52 -4.29 -14.67
C VAL A 220 -44.72 -3.79 -13.48
N ASN A 221 -43.97 -4.70 -12.85
CA ASN A 221 -42.98 -4.37 -11.83
C ASN A 221 -41.84 -3.60 -12.49
N ILE A 222 -41.59 -2.39 -12.00
CA ILE A 222 -40.37 -1.64 -12.28
C ILE A 222 -39.37 -2.00 -11.20
N PHE A 223 -38.19 -2.43 -11.63
CA PHE A 223 -37.05 -2.64 -10.75
C PHE A 223 -36.09 -1.47 -10.89
N GLU A 224 -35.41 -1.10 -9.82
CA GLU A 224 -34.38 -0.05 -9.88
C GLU A 224 -33.27 -0.49 -10.84
N GLN A 225 -33.02 0.29 -11.88
CA GLN A 225 -31.96 -0.01 -12.85
C GLN A 225 -30.61 -0.04 -12.11
N GLU A 226 -29.82 -1.11 -12.27
CA GLU A 226 -28.42 -1.13 -11.83
C GLU A 226 -27.69 0.01 -12.54
N ARG A 227 -27.41 1.07 -11.78
CA ARG A 227 -26.81 2.30 -12.27
C ARG A 227 -25.34 2.28 -11.89
N VAL A 228 -24.49 2.23 -12.91
CA VAL A 228 -23.04 2.38 -12.73
C VAL A 228 -22.75 3.86 -12.50
N ALA A 229 -22.23 4.19 -11.32
CA ALA A 229 -21.69 5.51 -11.02
C ALA A 229 -20.23 5.59 -11.45
N ASP A 230 -19.80 6.76 -11.93
CA ASP A 230 -18.38 7.11 -11.95
C ASP A 230 -18.05 7.74 -10.57
N ILE A 231 -17.05 7.19 -9.89
CA ILE A 231 -16.62 7.60 -8.55
C ILE A 231 -15.13 7.97 -8.60
N GLY A 232 -14.82 9.16 -8.09
CA GLY A 232 -13.46 9.66 -7.93
C GLY A 232 -13.03 9.64 -6.48
N LEU A 233 -12.04 8.82 -6.13
CA LEU A 233 -11.38 8.85 -4.84
C LEU A 233 -10.20 9.82 -4.92
N ILE A 234 -10.14 10.79 -4.02
CA ILE A 234 -9.00 11.69 -3.86
C ILE A 234 -8.41 11.46 -2.48
N VAL A 235 -7.14 11.07 -2.41
CA VAL A 235 -6.40 10.89 -1.16
C VAL A 235 -5.41 12.04 -1.01
N ASP A 236 -5.55 12.80 0.07
CA ASP A 236 -4.64 13.89 0.40
C ASP A 236 -3.37 13.36 1.04
N ALA A 237 -2.27 13.41 0.29
CA ALA A 237 -0.92 13.02 0.68
C ALA A 237 -0.01 14.23 0.95
N ARG A 238 -0.58 15.43 1.14
CA ARG A 238 0.20 16.62 1.51
C ARG A 238 0.70 16.48 2.93
N LEU A 239 2.01 16.62 3.15
CA LEU A 239 2.59 16.49 4.50
C LEU A 239 1.94 17.45 5.52
N ARG A 240 1.62 18.68 5.12
CA ARG A 240 1.00 19.71 5.97
C ARG A 240 -0.44 19.41 6.41
N ALA A 241 -1.14 18.50 5.72
CA ALA A 241 -2.50 18.10 6.07
C ALA A 241 -2.48 16.85 6.97
N ASN A 242 -1.30 16.45 7.46
CA ASN A 242 -1.10 15.20 8.16
C ASN A 242 -0.41 15.38 9.51
N ILE A 243 -0.71 14.49 10.45
CA ILE A 243 -0.02 14.37 11.74
C ILE A 243 0.79 13.07 11.72
N VAL A 244 2.09 13.17 12.03
CA VAL A 244 3.01 12.02 12.12
C VAL A 244 3.52 11.93 13.56
N THR A 245 3.47 10.74 14.14
CA THR A 245 3.96 10.51 15.50
C THR A 245 4.62 9.14 15.61
N GLY A 246 5.91 9.13 15.92
CA GLY A 246 6.69 7.90 15.97
C GLY A 246 6.67 7.17 14.62
N SER A 247 6.08 5.97 14.61
CA SER A 247 5.90 5.15 13.39
C SER A 247 4.50 5.24 12.79
N ASP A 248 3.58 5.96 13.42
CA ASP A 248 2.18 6.06 13.01
C ASP A 248 1.88 7.43 12.38
N SER A 249 0.90 7.46 11.49
CA SER A 249 0.58 8.61 10.68
C SER A 249 -0.89 8.60 10.30
N LEU A 250 -1.56 9.74 10.46
CA LEU A 250 -2.97 9.91 10.11
C LEU A 250 -3.26 9.60 8.61
N PHE A 251 -2.23 9.70 7.78
CA PHE A 251 -2.25 9.35 6.36
C PHE A 251 -2.42 7.85 6.12
N GLU A 252 -1.89 6.99 7.01
CA GLU A 252 -2.09 5.54 6.93
C GLU A 252 -3.58 5.20 7.00
N HIS A 253 -4.29 5.79 7.96
CA HIS A 253 -5.74 5.68 8.09
C HIS A 253 -6.48 6.18 6.84
N SER A 254 -6.02 7.27 6.23
CA SER A 254 -6.57 7.79 4.97
C SER A 254 -6.41 6.78 3.83
N VAL A 255 -5.25 6.13 3.74
CA VAL A 255 -4.97 5.11 2.72
C VAL A 255 -5.80 3.84 2.95
N HIS A 256 -5.95 3.38 4.19
CA HIS A 256 -6.81 2.24 4.54
C HIS A 256 -8.28 2.53 4.21
N ALA A 257 -8.77 3.72 4.56
CA ALA A 257 -10.12 4.17 4.20
C ALA A 257 -10.31 4.22 2.68
N ALA A 258 -9.33 4.74 1.93
CA ALA A 258 -9.39 4.79 0.47
C ALA A 258 -9.45 3.39 -0.16
N ALA A 259 -8.65 2.44 0.36
CA ALA A 259 -8.68 1.05 -0.08
C ALA A 259 -10.05 0.41 0.21
N ALA A 260 -10.58 0.59 1.42
CA ALA A 260 -11.89 0.06 1.81
C ALA A 260 -13.04 0.61 0.95
N LEU A 261 -13.03 1.91 0.66
CA LEU A 261 -14.00 2.55 -0.22
C LEU A 261 -13.88 2.07 -1.66
N ALA A 262 -12.65 1.96 -2.18
CA ALA A 262 -12.43 1.47 -3.53
C ALA A 262 -12.98 0.04 -3.71
N GLU A 263 -12.70 -0.84 -2.76
CA GLU A 263 -13.21 -2.21 -2.73
C GLU A 263 -14.74 -2.23 -2.69
N ASN A 264 -15.35 -1.52 -1.75
CA ASN A 264 -16.80 -1.45 -1.61
C ASN A 264 -17.47 -0.93 -2.89
N PHE A 265 -16.97 0.15 -3.47
CA PHE A 265 -17.54 0.74 -4.68
C PHE A 265 -17.35 -0.15 -5.92
N LEU A 266 -16.21 -0.84 -6.05
CA LEU A 266 -15.97 -1.79 -7.13
C LEU A 266 -16.84 -3.05 -6.99
N ASP A 267 -17.05 -3.54 -5.77
CA ASP A 267 -17.93 -4.66 -5.47
C ASP A 267 -19.39 -4.33 -5.78
N ASP A 268 -19.80 -3.08 -5.56
CA ASP A 268 -21.09 -2.53 -5.97
C ASP A 268 -21.23 -2.32 -7.50
N GLY A 269 -20.21 -2.66 -8.30
CA GLY A 269 -20.23 -2.54 -9.76
C GLY A 269 -19.99 -1.14 -10.30
N ASN A 270 -19.58 -0.18 -9.46
CA ASN A 270 -19.28 1.17 -9.90
C ASN A 270 -17.91 1.26 -10.61
N ARG A 271 -17.74 2.34 -11.36
CA ARG A 271 -16.44 2.67 -11.93
C ARG A 271 -15.69 3.58 -10.97
N VAL A 272 -14.50 3.17 -10.55
CA VAL A 272 -13.70 3.88 -9.56
C VAL A 272 -12.43 4.42 -10.22
N SER A 273 -12.11 5.67 -9.92
CA SER A 273 -10.83 6.31 -10.23
C SER A 273 -10.17 6.77 -8.94
N LEU A 274 -8.84 6.88 -8.96
CA LEU A 274 -8.04 7.29 -7.81
C LEU A 274 -7.13 8.44 -8.20
N LEU A 275 -7.00 9.43 -7.32
CA LEU A 275 -6.00 10.47 -7.35
C LEU A 275 -5.33 10.55 -5.98
N ILE A 276 -4.02 10.36 -5.92
CA ILE A 276 -3.21 10.64 -4.72
C ILE A 276 -2.51 11.97 -4.95
N TYR A 277 -2.79 12.95 -4.10
CA TYR A 277 -2.37 14.34 -4.30
C TYR A 277 -1.50 14.85 -3.16
N GLY A 278 -0.28 15.32 -3.46
CA GLY A 278 0.57 16.01 -2.47
C GLY A 278 2.05 15.67 -2.61
N SER A 279 2.43 14.40 -2.51
CA SER A 279 3.83 13.98 -2.72
C SER A 279 4.29 14.01 -4.17
N GLY A 280 3.31 13.89 -5.05
CA GLY A 280 3.36 13.99 -6.49
C GLY A 280 1.91 13.91 -6.98
N MET A 281 1.73 13.44 -8.21
CA MET A 281 0.39 13.15 -8.74
C MET A 281 0.38 11.73 -9.29
N SER A 282 -0.04 10.77 -8.46
CA SER A 282 -0.38 9.43 -8.94
C SER A 282 -1.87 9.35 -9.24
N ARG A 283 -2.22 8.69 -10.34
CA ARG A 283 -3.59 8.62 -10.83
C ARG A 283 -3.91 7.26 -11.43
N VAL A 284 -5.12 6.80 -11.14
CA VAL A 284 -5.75 5.66 -11.80
C VAL A 284 -7.04 6.15 -12.44
N LEU A 285 -7.14 6.02 -13.77
CA LEU A 285 -8.33 6.43 -14.53
C LEU A 285 -9.52 5.51 -14.20
N SER A 286 -10.73 6.02 -14.42
CA SER A 286 -11.99 5.32 -14.10
C SER A 286 -12.10 3.96 -14.81
N GLY A 287 -12.21 2.90 -14.02
CA GLY A 287 -12.35 1.51 -14.46
C GLY A 287 -13.19 0.69 -13.48
N TYR A 288 -13.37 -0.60 -13.74
CA TYR A 288 -14.18 -1.50 -12.90
C TYR A 288 -13.54 -2.90 -12.79
N GLY A 289 -14.03 -3.70 -11.85
CA GLY A 289 -13.65 -5.09 -11.67
C GLY A 289 -12.24 -5.31 -11.10
N LYS A 290 -11.79 -6.57 -11.10
CA LYS A 290 -10.56 -7.02 -10.42
C LYS A 290 -9.28 -6.31 -10.90
N MET A 291 -9.12 -6.13 -12.21
CA MET A 291 -7.93 -5.41 -12.72
C MET A 291 -7.87 -3.97 -12.23
N GLN A 292 -9.03 -3.32 -12.07
CA GLN A 292 -9.08 -1.96 -11.54
C GLN A 292 -8.74 -1.94 -10.05
N ARG A 293 -9.28 -2.91 -9.29
CA ARG A 293 -8.93 -3.13 -7.88
C ARG A 293 -7.42 -3.23 -7.69
N ASP A 294 -6.78 -4.13 -8.42
CA ASP A 294 -5.33 -4.36 -8.31
C ASP A 294 -4.51 -3.10 -8.65
N ARG A 295 -4.95 -2.32 -9.65
CA ARG A 295 -4.32 -1.03 -10.00
C ARG A 295 -4.45 -0.01 -8.88
N ILE A 296 -5.63 0.13 -8.29
CA ILE A 296 -5.88 1.06 -7.18
C ILE A 296 -5.05 0.66 -5.96
N LEU A 297 -5.11 -0.60 -5.53
CA LEU A 297 -4.36 -1.08 -4.36
C LEU A 297 -2.84 -0.97 -4.57
N ARG A 298 -2.34 -1.18 -5.79
CA ARG A 298 -0.93 -1.00 -6.13
C ARG A 298 -0.49 0.46 -6.10
N GLU A 299 -1.34 1.40 -6.48
CA GLU A 299 -1.00 2.82 -6.35
C GLU A 299 -1.11 3.30 -4.90
N LEU A 300 -2.08 2.80 -4.14
CA LEU A 300 -2.18 3.07 -2.69
C LEU A 300 -1.00 2.48 -1.90
N SER A 301 -0.45 1.32 -2.31
CA SER A 301 0.76 0.76 -1.65
C SER A 301 2.01 1.61 -1.89
N LYS A 302 2.05 2.43 -2.94
CA LYS A 302 3.18 3.34 -3.22
C LYS A 302 2.95 4.74 -2.66
N ALA A 303 1.79 5.00 -2.08
CA ALA A 303 1.41 6.32 -1.62
C ALA A 303 2.31 6.72 -0.45
N THR A 304 3.00 7.85 -0.57
CA THR A 304 3.86 8.41 0.47
C THR A 304 3.49 9.86 0.71
N LEU A 305 3.80 10.34 1.91
CA LEU A 305 3.78 11.77 2.21
C LEU A 305 5.04 12.42 1.67
N SER A 306 4.92 13.62 1.12
CA SER A 306 6.08 14.43 0.78
C SER A 306 5.70 15.90 0.78
N ILE A 307 6.73 16.75 0.91
CA ILE A 307 6.62 18.19 0.77
C ILE A 307 6.79 18.50 -0.72
N ASN A 308 5.71 18.96 -1.35
CA ASN A 308 5.76 19.51 -2.68
C ASN A 308 5.09 20.88 -2.69
N TYR A 309 5.88 21.94 -2.82
CA TYR A 309 5.37 23.31 -2.79
C TYR A 309 4.37 23.59 -3.92
N ALA A 310 4.54 22.97 -5.10
CA ALA A 310 3.62 23.14 -6.22
C ALA A 310 2.26 22.47 -5.98
N LEU A 311 2.21 21.45 -5.12
CA LEU A 311 1.00 20.71 -4.77
C LEU A 311 0.59 20.96 -3.30
N GLY A 312 1.06 22.05 -2.70
CA GLY A 312 0.81 22.40 -1.31
C GLY A 312 -0.64 22.82 -1.02
N SER A 313 -1.42 23.14 -2.06
CA SER A 313 -2.82 23.52 -2.00
C SER A 313 -3.64 22.65 -2.95
N LEU A 314 -4.94 22.45 -2.65
CA LEU A 314 -5.87 21.75 -3.54
C LEU A 314 -6.32 22.58 -4.75
N GLU A 315 -5.94 23.86 -4.85
CA GLU A 315 -6.34 24.76 -5.96
C GLU A 315 -6.07 24.18 -7.35
N HIS A 316 -4.99 23.40 -7.50
CA HIS A 316 -4.56 22.82 -8.76
C HIS A 316 -5.04 21.37 -8.96
N LEU A 317 -6.05 20.93 -8.21
CA LEU A 317 -6.63 19.61 -8.37
C LEU A 317 -7.10 19.41 -9.83
N PRO A 318 -6.61 18.39 -10.54
CA PRO A 318 -7.00 18.12 -11.93
C PRO A 318 -8.38 17.45 -11.96
N THR A 319 -9.43 18.20 -11.61
CA THR A 319 -10.81 17.67 -11.50
C THR A 319 -11.33 17.08 -12.81
N ARG A 320 -10.79 17.51 -13.96
CA ARG A 320 -11.06 16.92 -15.29
C ARG A 320 -10.63 15.45 -15.43
N LEU A 321 -9.84 14.92 -14.50
CA LEU A 321 -9.53 13.50 -14.41
C LEU A 321 -10.80 12.67 -14.15
N PHE A 322 -11.75 13.26 -13.42
CA PHE A 322 -13.01 12.62 -13.09
C PHE A 322 -14.03 12.87 -14.21
N PRO A 323 -14.82 11.86 -14.59
CA PRO A 323 -15.94 12.05 -15.50
C PRO A 323 -16.88 13.14 -14.97
N ALA A 324 -17.39 14.00 -15.87
CA ALA A 324 -18.24 15.11 -15.46
C ALA A 324 -19.44 14.64 -14.62
N LYS A 325 -19.74 15.37 -13.54
CA LYS A 325 -20.85 15.09 -12.62
C LYS A 325 -20.77 13.70 -11.94
N SER A 326 -19.55 13.19 -11.75
CA SER A 326 -19.27 12.00 -10.93
C SER A 326 -19.51 12.27 -9.44
N GLN A 327 -19.58 11.19 -8.65
CA GLN A 327 -19.40 11.26 -7.21
C GLN A 327 -17.90 11.41 -6.92
N ILE A 328 -17.51 12.38 -6.11
CA ILE A 328 -16.15 12.54 -5.61
C ILE A 328 -16.16 12.27 -4.11
N VAL A 329 -15.21 11.46 -3.66
CA VAL A 329 -14.93 11.21 -2.25
C VAL A 329 -13.52 11.70 -1.97
N LEU A 330 -13.42 12.82 -1.27
CA LEU A 330 -12.16 13.42 -0.83
C LEU A 330 -11.83 12.92 0.58
N ILE A 331 -10.67 12.29 0.73
CA ILE A 331 -10.15 11.79 2.00
C ILE A 331 -9.01 12.72 2.40
N SER A 332 -9.26 13.61 3.36
CA SER A 332 -8.34 14.66 3.79
C SER A 332 -8.67 15.13 5.20
N SER A 333 -7.64 15.40 6.01
CA SER A 333 -7.80 16.00 7.34
C SER A 333 -8.38 17.43 7.30
N LEU A 334 -8.47 18.02 6.10
CA LEU A 334 -8.98 19.35 5.76
C LEU A 334 -8.17 20.50 6.35
N LEU A 335 -7.79 21.42 5.48
CA LEU A 335 -7.26 22.73 5.85
C LEU A 335 -8.27 23.83 5.51
N PRO A 336 -8.29 24.97 6.22
CA PRO A 336 -9.25 26.06 5.97
C PRO A 336 -9.25 26.55 4.50
N GLU A 337 -8.08 26.57 3.88
CA GLU A 337 -7.88 26.96 2.48
C GLU A 337 -8.43 25.96 1.44
N ASP A 338 -8.76 24.74 1.86
CA ASP A 338 -9.32 23.72 0.96
C ASP A 338 -10.82 23.95 0.70
N ILE A 339 -11.51 24.70 1.58
CA ILE A 339 -12.96 24.91 1.56
C ILE A 339 -13.43 25.51 0.21
N PRO A 340 -12.84 26.61 -0.31
CA PRO A 340 -13.29 27.20 -1.57
C PRO A 340 -13.15 26.24 -2.74
N VAL A 341 -12.10 25.41 -2.76
CA VAL A 341 -11.87 24.40 -3.80
C VAL A 341 -12.97 23.35 -3.80
N ILE A 342 -13.32 22.82 -2.61
CA ILE A 342 -14.37 21.81 -2.45
C ILE A 342 -15.74 22.37 -2.86
N ILE A 343 -16.06 23.61 -2.49
CA ILE A 343 -17.28 24.30 -2.91
C ILE A 343 -17.29 24.51 -4.42
N ASN A 344 -16.15 24.87 -5.01
CA ASN A 344 -16.04 25.04 -6.45
C ASN A 344 -16.29 23.73 -7.21
N MET A 345 -15.84 22.58 -6.68
CA MET A 345 -16.15 21.26 -7.26
C MET A 345 -17.66 21.00 -7.29
N ARG A 346 -18.38 21.35 -6.22
CA ARG A 346 -19.85 21.29 -6.19
C ARG A 346 -20.48 22.22 -7.24
N ALA A 347 -19.98 23.44 -7.39
CA ALA A 347 -20.46 24.39 -8.39
C ALA A 347 -20.28 23.86 -9.83
N HIS A 348 -19.25 23.05 -10.09
CA HIS A 348 -19.02 22.35 -11.35
C HIS A 348 -19.90 21.10 -11.55
N GLY A 349 -20.80 20.80 -10.61
CA GLY A 349 -21.79 19.74 -10.72
C GLY A 349 -21.37 18.36 -10.19
N TYR A 350 -20.24 18.26 -9.49
CA TYR A 350 -19.85 17.02 -8.79
C TYR A 350 -20.66 16.86 -7.49
N ALA A 351 -21.06 15.64 -7.16
CA ALA A 351 -21.44 15.34 -5.77
C ALA A 351 -20.16 15.10 -4.98
N VAL A 352 -20.01 15.74 -3.83
CA VAL A 352 -18.79 15.66 -3.04
C VAL A 352 -19.12 15.13 -1.65
N ILE A 353 -18.42 14.06 -1.28
CA ILE A 353 -18.32 13.54 0.09
C ILE A 353 -16.90 13.84 0.55
N VAL A 354 -16.76 14.38 1.74
CA VAL A 354 -15.48 14.59 2.40
C VAL A 354 -15.41 13.67 3.60
N ILE A 355 -14.42 12.79 3.62
CA ILE A 355 -14.08 11.92 4.73
C ILE A 355 -12.83 12.52 5.37
N SER A 356 -12.98 12.98 6.59
CA SER A 356 -11.94 13.73 7.28
C SER A 356 -11.49 12.98 8.53
N PRO A 357 -10.36 12.24 8.45
CA PRO A 357 -9.65 11.79 9.64
C PRO A 357 -9.38 13.01 10.54
N ASP A 358 -9.64 12.86 11.84
CA ASP A 358 -9.59 13.97 12.78
C ASP A 358 -8.16 14.19 13.30
N PRO A 359 -7.44 15.23 12.82
CA PRO A 359 -6.06 15.47 13.25
C PRO A 359 -6.00 15.96 14.70
N ILE A 360 -7.05 16.60 15.21
CA ILE A 360 -7.07 17.20 16.54
C ILE A 360 -7.23 16.11 17.60
N ALA A 361 -8.20 15.20 17.40
CA ALA A 361 -8.37 14.07 18.31
C ALA A 361 -7.15 13.14 18.26
N TYR A 362 -6.60 12.91 17.06
CA TYR A 362 -5.40 12.08 16.89
C TYR A 362 -4.18 12.66 17.62
N GLU A 363 -3.88 13.94 17.42
CA GLU A 363 -2.76 14.62 18.09
C GLU A 363 -2.97 14.67 19.61
N TYR A 364 -4.20 14.94 20.06
CA TYR A 364 -4.54 14.98 21.49
C TYR A 364 -4.39 13.63 22.19
N ALA A 365 -4.77 12.54 21.52
CA ALA A 365 -4.61 11.19 22.07
C ALA A 365 -3.14 10.79 22.25
N LEU A 366 -2.25 11.36 21.43
CA LEU A 366 -0.82 11.02 21.40
C LEU A 366 0.03 11.94 22.27
N ALA A 367 -0.37 13.21 22.41
CA ALA A 367 0.39 14.20 23.16
C ALA A 367 0.04 14.18 24.65
N GLN A 368 1.05 14.04 25.50
CA GLN A 368 0.88 13.96 26.96
C GLN A 368 0.64 15.31 27.65
N ASP A 369 0.85 16.45 26.96
CA ASP A 369 0.88 17.79 27.59
C ASP A 369 0.15 18.89 26.79
N ILE A 370 -0.96 18.55 26.12
CA ILE A 370 -1.79 19.57 25.45
C ILE A 370 -2.78 20.17 26.44
N SER A 371 -2.71 21.50 26.61
CA SER A 371 -3.69 22.25 27.40
C SER A 371 -5.11 22.01 26.89
N GLY A 372 -6.02 21.64 27.80
CA GLY A 372 -7.43 21.42 27.44
C GLY A 372 -8.11 22.64 26.82
N THR A 373 -7.61 23.86 27.05
CA THR A 373 -8.10 25.07 26.38
C THR A 373 -7.72 25.11 24.90
N ALA A 374 -6.47 24.77 24.57
CA ALA A 374 -6.01 24.69 23.19
C ALA A 374 -6.81 23.64 22.40
N TYR A 375 -7.03 22.47 23.00
CA TYR A 375 -7.88 21.42 22.42
C TYR A 375 -9.31 21.90 22.14
N ARG A 376 -9.95 22.61 23.08
CA ARG A 376 -11.31 23.15 22.88
C ARG A 376 -11.37 24.18 21.76
N ILE A 377 -10.37 25.06 21.65
CA ILE A 377 -10.29 26.07 20.58
C ILE A 377 -10.15 25.37 19.22
N ALA A 378 -9.20 24.45 19.09
CA ALA A 378 -9.00 23.70 17.86
C ALA A 378 -10.27 22.93 17.45
N ARG A 379 -10.96 22.28 18.41
CA ARG A 379 -12.20 21.57 18.15
C ARG A 379 -13.33 22.49 17.67
N ALA A 380 -13.42 23.71 18.21
CA ALA A 380 -14.37 24.71 17.77
C ALA A 380 -14.08 25.18 16.33
N GLU A 381 -12.82 25.44 15.99
CA GLU A 381 -12.40 25.80 14.62
C GLU A 381 -12.71 24.69 13.62
N ARG A 382 -12.39 23.43 13.94
CA ARG A 382 -12.73 22.28 13.07
C ARG A 382 -14.24 22.13 12.89
N SER A 383 -15.02 22.29 13.95
CA SER A 383 -16.48 22.23 13.88
C SER A 383 -17.05 23.33 12.97
N PHE A 384 -16.45 24.52 12.99
CA PHE A 384 -16.79 25.62 12.09
C PHE A 384 -16.50 25.28 10.62
N ILE A 385 -15.30 24.76 10.31
CA ILE A 385 -14.91 24.33 8.96
C ILE A 385 -15.88 23.29 8.39
N LEU A 386 -16.19 22.25 9.17
CA LEU A 386 -17.11 21.19 8.76
C LEU A 386 -18.54 21.70 8.56
N SER A 387 -18.98 22.65 9.38
CA SER A 387 -20.29 23.30 9.25
C SER A 387 -20.40 24.10 7.95
N GLN A 388 -19.37 24.86 7.57
CA GLN A 388 -19.35 25.61 6.31
C GLN A 388 -19.49 24.70 5.08
N LEU A 389 -18.80 23.56 5.08
CA LEU A 389 -18.91 22.55 4.02
C LEU A 389 -20.34 21.96 3.95
N ARG A 390 -20.92 21.59 5.11
CA ARG A 390 -22.29 21.05 5.18
C ARG A 390 -23.33 22.04 4.69
N GLN A 391 -23.21 23.32 5.05
CA GLN A 391 -24.10 24.39 4.58
C GLN A 391 -24.03 24.59 3.06
N SER A 392 -22.89 24.29 2.45
CA SER A 392 -22.69 24.29 0.99
C SER A 392 -23.21 23.01 0.31
N GLY A 393 -23.83 22.12 1.08
CA GLY A 393 -24.40 20.85 0.64
C GLY A 393 -23.37 19.74 0.39
N VAL A 394 -22.14 19.91 0.86
CA VAL A 394 -21.11 18.85 0.86
C VAL A 394 -21.40 17.89 2.02
N GLN A 395 -21.41 16.59 1.73
CA GLN A 395 -21.53 15.59 2.80
C GLN A 395 -20.18 15.46 3.49
N THR A 396 -20.15 15.53 4.83
CA THR A 396 -18.90 15.43 5.58
C THR A 396 -18.98 14.35 6.66
N VAL A 397 -17.96 13.50 6.71
CA VAL A 397 -17.73 12.49 7.73
C VAL A 397 -16.52 12.93 8.53
N ASP A 398 -16.73 13.32 9.78
CA ASP A 398 -15.64 13.64 10.72
C ASP A 398 -15.28 12.35 11.47
N TRP A 399 -14.08 11.82 11.21
CA TRP A 399 -13.70 10.49 11.64
C TRP A 399 -12.58 10.54 12.67
N PRO A 400 -12.88 10.28 13.96
CA PRO A 400 -11.84 10.02 14.95
C PRO A 400 -11.28 8.61 14.70
N VAL A 401 -9.98 8.53 14.36
CA VAL A 401 -9.36 7.31 13.81
C VAL A 401 -9.12 6.19 14.83
N ASP A 402 -9.36 6.46 16.10
CA ASP A 402 -9.46 5.48 17.17
C ASP A 402 -10.72 4.60 17.05
N GLN A 403 -11.73 5.10 16.33
CA GLN A 403 -12.96 4.36 16.05
C GLN A 403 -12.88 3.63 14.69
N PRO A 404 -13.45 2.42 14.58
CA PRO A 404 -13.47 1.68 13.33
C PRO A 404 -14.18 2.46 12.21
N PHE A 405 -13.53 2.53 11.05
CA PHE A 405 -13.99 3.33 9.92
C PHE A 405 -15.39 2.91 9.43
N GLU A 406 -15.63 1.59 9.37
CA GLU A 406 -16.88 0.99 8.93
C GLU A 406 -18.09 1.45 9.75
N LEU A 407 -17.91 1.66 11.05
CA LEU A 407 -18.96 2.10 11.96
C LEU A 407 -19.36 3.55 11.63
N ILE A 408 -18.37 4.44 11.55
CA ILE A 408 -18.57 5.88 11.32
C ILE A 408 -19.18 6.15 9.95
N VAL A 409 -18.68 5.48 8.91
CA VAL A 409 -19.21 5.61 7.56
C VAL A 409 -20.65 5.13 7.49
N ARG A 410 -20.95 3.98 8.11
CA ARG A 410 -22.31 3.45 8.16
C ARG A 410 -23.23 4.45 8.86
N GLU A 411 -22.90 4.92 10.06
CA GLU A 411 -23.77 5.84 10.80
C GLU A 411 -24.00 7.16 10.06
N THR A 412 -22.95 7.73 9.45
CA THR A 412 -23.02 9.06 8.85
C THR A 412 -23.69 9.02 7.48
N LEU A 413 -23.33 8.05 6.63
CA LEU A 413 -23.83 7.99 5.25
C LEU A 413 -25.20 7.30 5.13
N THR A 414 -25.62 6.48 6.11
CA THR A 414 -26.99 5.91 6.10
C THR A 414 -28.05 6.80 6.73
N ARG A 415 -27.71 7.67 7.70
CA ARG A 415 -28.68 8.51 8.44
C ARG A 415 -28.99 9.86 7.81
N LEU A 416 -28.23 10.30 6.80
CA LEU A 416 -28.46 11.63 6.21
C LEU A 416 -29.76 11.64 5.37
N PRO A 417 -30.71 12.55 5.66
CA PRO A 417 -31.92 12.66 4.89
C PRO A 417 -31.57 12.93 3.43
N LEU A 418 -32.16 12.09 2.60
CA LEU A 418 -32.14 12.11 1.16
C LEU A 418 -32.71 13.45 0.67
N LEU A 419 -31.91 14.53 0.59
CA LEU A 419 -32.37 15.84 0.10
C LEU A 419 -33.04 15.64 -1.27
N SER A 420 -34.37 15.71 -1.25
CA SER A 420 -35.23 15.52 -2.42
C SER A 420 -35.09 16.73 -3.32
N HIS A 421 -34.85 16.50 -4.60
CA HIS A 421 -34.69 17.54 -5.61
C HIS A 421 -36.00 18.25 -5.99
N ASP A 422 -37.04 18.17 -5.16
CA ASP A 422 -38.44 18.38 -5.55
C ASP A 422 -39.15 19.60 -4.92
N GLN A 423 -38.41 20.66 -4.59
CA GLN A 423 -39.02 21.92 -4.08
C GLN A 423 -38.80 23.14 -4.99
N ARG A 424 -38.61 22.94 -6.30
CA ARG A 424 -38.64 24.05 -7.29
C ARG A 424 -39.92 24.12 -8.13
N GLY A 425 -40.92 23.29 -7.85
CA GLY A 425 -42.15 23.20 -8.64
C GLY A 425 -43.36 24.00 -8.14
N GLN A 426 -43.33 24.57 -6.93
CA GLN A 426 -44.49 25.27 -6.34
C GLN A 426 -44.17 26.73 -5.99
N MET A 427 -43.74 27.50 -6.97
CA MET A 427 -43.95 28.95 -7.00
C MET A 427 -44.02 29.38 -8.47
N ARG A 428 -45.17 29.14 -9.10
CA ARG A 428 -45.70 29.93 -10.21
C ARG A 428 -47.21 29.93 -10.15
#